data_AF-A0A951XE50-F1
#
_entry.id   AF-A0A951XE50-F1
#
_cell.length_a   1.000
_cell.length_b   1.000
_cell.length_c   1.000
_cell.angle_alpha   90.00
_cell.angle_beta   90.00
_cell.angle_gamma   90.00
#
_symmetry.space_group_name_H-M   'P 1'
#
loop_
_entity.id
_entity.type
_entity.pdbx_description
1 polymer ?
#
loop_
_entity_poly.entity_id
_entity_poly.type
_entity_poly.pdbx_seq_one_letter_code
_entity_poly.pdbx_strand_id
1 'polypeptide(L)'
;MLATIKSINREINRYFDFTFLLKFLALFAIFYYANMYFVGLTLPGENHNAYFTKHLNYINWITGSIMYMANLITQSVGLDTHVVNTRYLVVPGGHSLFMNWQCVGLGIFSFWAAFILANSMNLKKKLLWGLGGFLIIWFLNVCRTALLMIALENN
;
A
#
# COMPACT_ATOMS: atom_id res chain seq x y z
N MET A 1 -16.66 35.38 -26.30
CA MET A 1 -16.15 34.98 -24.96
C MET A 1 -16.28 33.47 -24.72
N LEU A 2 -17.47 32.86 -24.88
CA LEU A 2 -17.66 31.41 -24.69
C LEU A 2 -16.86 30.52 -25.67
N ALA A 3 -16.72 30.93 -26.94
CA ALA A 3 -15.95 30.18 -27.94
C ALA A 3 -14.44 30.14 -27.62
N THR A 4 -13.91 31.24 -27.07
CA THR A 4 -12.50 31.37 -26.67
C THR A 4 -12.19 30.49 -25.46
N ILE A 5 -13.13 30.42 -24.49
CA ILE A 5 -13.03 29.53 -23.32
C ILE A 5 -13.02 28.07 -23.78
N LYS A 6 -13.88 27.68 -24.73
CA LYS A 6 -13.94 26.29 -25.24
C LYS A 6 -12.69 25.89 -26.04
N SER A 7 -12.08 26.85 -26.75
CA SER A 7 -10.82 26.66 -27.49
C SER A 7 -9.63 26.47 -26.55
N ILE A 8 -9.50 27.34 -25.54
CA ILE A 8 -8.45 27.25 -24.52
C ILE A 8 -8.58 25.94 -23.72
N ASN A 9 -9.80 25.57 -23.31
CA ASN A 9 -10.03 24.31 -22.60
C ASN A 9 -9.66 23.08 -23.45
N ARG A 10 -9.82 23.16 -24.78
CA ARG A 10 -9.48 22.07 -25.70
C ARG A 10 -7.97 21.93 -25.93
N GLU A 11 -7.22 23.03 -25.95
CA GLU A 11 -5.75 22.98 -26.02
C GLU A 11 -5.11 22.56 -24.68
N ILE A 12 -5.60 23.07 -23.55
CA ILE A 12 -5.09 22.67 -22.23
C ILE A 12 -5.42 21.19 -21.99
N ASN A 13 -6.62 20.71 -22.37
CA ASN A 13 -6.99 19.29 -22.28
C ASN A 13 -6.19 18.37 -23.24
N ARG A 14 -5.46 18.95 -24.21
CA ARG A 14 -4.55 18.22 -25.11
C ARG A 14 -3.20 17.91 -24.46
N TYR A 15 -2.76 18.75 -23.51
CA TYR A 15 -1.51 18.59 -22.76
C TYR A 15 -1.72 17.97 -21.38
N PHE A 16 -2.82 18.34 -20.72
CA PHE A 16 -3.24 17.81 -19.44
C PHE A 16 -4.56 17.07 -19.64
N ASP A 17 -4.54 15.74 -19.67
CA ASP A 17 -5.77 14.97 -19.77
C ASP A 17 -6.56 15.10 -18.46
N PHE A 18 -7.40 16.15 -18.38
CA PHE A 18 -8.23 16.41 -17.20
C PHE A 18 -9.23 15.28 -16.96
N THR A 19 -9.61 14.56 -18.02
CA THR A 19 -10.47 13.39 -17.90
C THR A 19 -9.75 12.27 -17.17
N PHE A 20 -8.47 12.03 -17.51
CA PHE A 20 -7.61 11.12 -16.76
C PHE A 20 -7.43 11.58 -15.31
N LEU A 21 -7.07 12.85 -15.09
CA LEU A 21 -6.82 13.38 -13.74
C LEU A 21 -8.04 13.25 -12.84
N LEU A 22 -9.23 13.61 -13.34
CA LEU A 22 -10.47 13.52 -12.57
C LEU A 22 -10.84 12.07 -12.26
N LYS A 23 -10.71 11.16 -13.25
CA LYS A 23 -10.93 9.72 -13.05
C LYS A 23 -9.95 9.16 -12.02
N PHE A 24 -8.68 9.51 -12.14
CA PHE A 24 -7.63 9.09 -11.23
C PHE A 24 -7.91 9.55 -9.80
N LEU A 25 -8.20 10.84 -9.58
CA LEU A 25 -8.49 11.38 -8.26
C LEU A 25 -9.76 10.77 -7.64
N ALA A 26 -10.81 10.59 -8.43
CA ALA A 26 -12.04 9.94 -7.97
C ALA A 26 -11.79 8.48 -7.57
N LEU A 27 -11.09 7.70 -8.41
CA LEU A 27 -10.73 6.32 -8.10
C LEU A 27 -9.81 6.22 -6.88
N PHE A 28 -8.84 7.13 -6.77
CA PHE A 28 -7.94 7.17 -5.62
C PHE A 28 -8.70 7.47 -4.33
N ALA A 29 -9.60 8.46 -4.33
CA ALA A 29 -10.42 8.76 -3.16
C ALA A 29 -11.28 7.55 -2.75
N ILE A 30 -11.93 6.89 -3.72
CA ILE A 30 -12.73 5.69 -3.47
C ILE A 30 -11.87 4.60 -2.84
N PHE A 31 -10.73 4.24 -3.44
CA PHE A 31 -9.88 3.18 -2.89
C PHE A 31 -9.27 3.55 -1.54
N TYR A 32 -8.82 4.79 -1.37
CA TYR A 32 -8.19 5.24 -0.13
C TYR A 32 -9.18 5.22 1.04
N TYR A 33 -10.37 5.82 0.88
CA TYR A 33 -11.37 5.83 1.93
C TYR A 33 -12.00 4.44 2.15
N ALA A 34 -12.19 3.65 1.10
CA ALA A 34 -12.63 2.26 1.25
C ALA A 34 -11.63 1.44 2.08
N ASN A 35 -10.32 1.58 1.81
CA ASN A 35 -9.28 0.89 2.58
C ASN A 35 -9.20 1.41 4.02
N MET A 36 -9.34 2.72 4.24
CA MET A 36 -9.35 3.30 5.58
C MET A 36 -10.57 2.83 6.38
N TYR A 37 -11.75 2.79 5.77
CA TYR A 37 -12.95 2.22 6.36
C TYR A 37 -12.78 0.73 6.68
N PHE A 38 -12.18 -0.02 5.76
CA PHE A 38 -11.88 -1.44 5.94
C PHE A 38 -10.92 -1.72 7.10
N VAL A 39 -9.88 -0.89 7.26
CA VAL A 39 -8.99 -0.90 8.44
C VAL A 39 -9.80 -0.63 9.71
N GLY A 40 -10.71 0.35 9.69
CA GLY A 40 -11.57 0.67 10.82
C GLY A 40 -12.48 -0.49 11.26
N LEU A 41 -12.97 -1.29 10.31
CA LEU A 41 -13.80 -2.48 10.59
C LEU A 41 -13.01 -3.69 11.13
N THR A 42 -11.72 -3.77 10.83
CA THR A 42 -10.85 -4.91 11.18
C THR A 42 -10.05 -4.69 12.47
N LEU A 43 -9.87 -3.43 12.87
CA LEU A 43 -9.26 -3.08 14.15
C LEU A 43 -10.21 -3.40 15.32
N PRO A 44 -9.69 -3.84 16.48
CA PRO A 44 -10.47 -3.87 17.71
C PRO A 44 -10.85 -2.44 18.11
N GLY A 45 -12.15 -2.11 18.04
CA GLY A 45 -12.73 -0.79 18.26
C GLY A 45 -14.26 -0.82 18.16
N GLU A 46 -14.93 0.32 18.19
CA GLU A 46 -16.42 0.41 18.26
C GLU A 46 -17.15 -0.26 17.08
N ASN A 47 -16.53 -0.32 15.89
CA ASN A 47 -17.10 -0.90 14.68
C ASN A 47 -16.48 -2.25 14.29
N HIS A 48 -15.90 -2.96 15.26
CA HIS A 48 -15.24 -4.24 15.03
C HIS A 48 -16.21 -5.31 14.55
N ASN A 49 -15.95 -5.89 13.38
CA ASN A 49 -16.70 -7.03 12.87
C ASN A 49 -15.82 -8.29 12.81
N ALA A 50 -16.19 -9.30 13.60
CA ALA A 50 -15.47 -10.56 13.69
C ALA A 50 -15.40 -11.32 12.35
N TYR A 51 -16.40 -11.17 11.47
CA TYR A 51 -16.41 -11.80 10.15
C TYR A 51 -15.32 -11.24 9.24
N PHE A 52 -15.19 -9.91 9.20
CA PHE A 52 -14.16 -9.22 8.39
C PHE A 52 -12.75 -9.50 8.92
N THR A 53 -12.61 -9.57 10.24
CA THR A 53 -11.33 -9.87 10.90
C THR A 53 -10.85 -11.29 10.60
N LYS A 54 -11.77 -12.26 10.50
CA LYS A 54 -11.42 -13.68 10.33
C LYS A 54 -11.29 -14.12 8.87
N HIS A 55 -12.07 -13.54 7.95
CA HIS A 55 -12.14 -14.02 6.55
C HIS A 55 -11.63 -13.02 5.50
N LEU A 56 -11.69 -11.72 5.77
CA LEU A 56 -11.39 -10.68 4.78
C LEU A 56 -10.17 -9.84 5.13
N ASN A 57 -9.41 -10.20 6.18
CA ASN A 57 -8.25 -9.44 6.64
C ASN A 57 -7.02 -9.61 5.74
N TYR A 58 -7.15 -9.23 4.47
CA TYR A 58 -6.08 -9.22 3.49
C TYR A 58 -4.92 -8.32 3.94
N ILE A 59 -5.22 -7.28 4.73
CA ILE A 59 -4.20 -6.37 5.23
C ILE A 59 -3.27 -7.12 6.19
N ASN A 60 -3.80 -7.95 7.09
CA ASN A 60 -2.96 -8.80 7.96
C ASN A 60 -2.14 -9.80 7.14
N TRP A 61 -2.66 -10.32 6.03
CA TRP A 61 -1.89 -11.18 5.14
C TRP A 61 -0.73 -10.45 4.46
N ILE A 62 -0.98 -9.24 3.95
CA ILE A 62 0.08 -8.38 3.38
C ILE A 62 1.11 -8.04 4.48
N THR A 63 0.67 -7.57 5.64
CA THR A 63 1.55 -7.26 6.78
C THR A 63 2.40 -8.46 7.18
N GLY A 64 1.79 -9.64 7.34
CA GLY A 64 2.49 -10.87 7.70
C GLY A 64 3.51 -11.28 6.64
N SER A 65 3.16 -11.16 5.35
CA SER A 65 4.12 -11.45 4.27
C SER A 65 5.31 -10.48 4.28
N ILE A 66 5.08 -9.20 4.55
CA ILE A 66 6.14 -8.19 4.65
C ILE A 66 7.03 -8.50 5.87
N MET A 67 6.44 -8.79 7.03
CA MET A 67 7.18 -9.12 8.25
C MET A 67 8.01 -10.39 8.10
N TYR A 68 7.46 -11.43 7.50
CA TYR A 68 8.18 -12.69 7.31
C TYR A 68 9.36 -12.53 6.36
N MET A 69 9.18 -11.80 5.25
CA MET A 69 10.28 -11.54 4.32
C MET A 69 11.31 -10.57 4.89
N ALA A 70 10.88 -9.56 5.65
CA ALA A 70 11.79 -8.67 6.36
C ALA A 70 12.62 -9.44 7.39
N ASN A 71 12.00 -10.36 8.13
CA ASN A 71 12.66 -11.26 9.06
C ASN A 71 13.74 -12.13 8.40
N LEU A 72 13.47 -12.66 7.21
CA LEU A 72 14.47 -13.42 6.45
C LEU A 72 15.67 -12.56 6.04
N ILE A 73 15.43 -11.30 5.67
CA ILE A 73 16.51 -10.36 5.31
C ILE A 73 17.32 -9.96 6.54
N THR A 74 16.69 -9.72 7.69
CA THR A 74 17.40 -9.34 8.92
C THR A 74 18.22 -10.51 9.47
N GLN A 75 17.68 -11.73 9.41
CA GLN A 75 18.43 -12.95 9.76
C GLN A 75 19.63 -13.20 8.83
N SER A 76 19.50 -12.92 7.52
CA SER A 76 20.63 -13.09 6.60
C SER A 76 21.78 -12.09 6.86
N VAL A 77 21.50 -10.97 7.53
CA VAL A 77 22.48 -9.99 7.99
C VAL A 77 23.06 -10.36 9.38
N GLY A 78 22.55 -11.39 10.04
CA GLY A 78 23.05 -11.90 11.32
C GLY A 78 22.27 -11.44 12.56
N LEU A 79 21.08 -10.85 12.37
CA LEU A 79 20.18 -10.52 13.49
C LEU A 79 19.24 -11.68 13.79
N ASP A 80 19.23 -12.18 15.03
CA ASP A 80 18.26 -13.18 15.49
C ASP A 80 16.88 -12.56 15.68
N THR A 81 16.20 -12.22 14.58
CA THR A 81 14.86 -11.67 14.61
C THR A 81 13.79 -12.77 14.57
N HIS A 82 12.65 -12.52 15.19
CA HIS A 82 11.47 -13.37 15.11
C HIS A 82 10.20 -12.53 14.90
N VAL A 83 9.24 -13.08 14.14
CA VAL A 83 7.93 -12.44 13.93
C VAL A 83 6.96 -12.88 15.03
N VAL A 84 6.39 -11.93 15.76
CA VAL A 84 5.38 -12.16 16.80
C VAL A 84 4.06 -11.50 16.39
N ASN A 85 2.95 -12.24 16.52
CA ASN A 85 1.59 -11.74 16.24
C ASN A 85 1.43 -11.03 14.89
N THR A 86 2.13 -11.51 13.84
CA THR A 86 2.17 -11.00 12.45
C THR A 86 2.55 -9.53 12.25
N ARG A 87 2.72 -8.75 13.33
CA ARG A 87 2.91 -7.29 13.31
C ARG A 87 4.14 -6.83 14.08
N TYR A 88 4.76 -7.71 14.85
CA TYR A 88 5.98 -7.40 15.60
C TYR A 88 7.15 -8.17 15.00
N LEU A 89 8.25 -7.48 14.78
CA LEU A 89 9.54 -8.06 14.49
C LEU A 89 10.44 -7.76 15.68
N VAL A 90 10.87 -8.80 16.39
CA VAL A 90 11.58 -8.66 17.68
C VAL A 90 12.94 -9.32 17.62
N VAL A 91 13.95 -8.70 18.24
CA VAL A 91 15.24 -9.34 18.56
C VAL A 91 15.21 -9.74 20.04
N PRO A 92 15.47 -11.02 20.40
CA PRO A 92 15.57 -11.44 21.78
C PRO A 92 16.61 -10.62 22.55
N GLY A 93 16.17 -9.88 23.58
CA GLY A 93 17.06 -9.03 24.38
C GLY A 93 17.41 -7.67 23.75
N GLY A 94 16.88 -7.36 22.57
CA GLY A 94 17.14 -6.11 21.84
C GLY A 94 15.86 -5.32 21.55
N HIS A 95 15.85 -4.61 20.43
CA HIS A 95 14.72 -3.77 20.03
C HIS A 95 13.55 -4.57 19.44
N SER A 96 12.38 -3.92 19.41
CA SER A 96 11.19 -4.45 18.74
C SER A 96 10.63 -3.41 17.76
N LEU A 97 10.29 -3.88 16.57
CA LEU A 97 9.67 -3.09 15.52
C LEU A 97 8.20 -3.50 15.39
N PHE A 98 7.32 -2.52 15.56
CA PHE A 98 5.87 -2.69 15.37
C PHE A 98 5.44 -2.13 14.01
N MET A 99 4.87 -2.99 13.17
CA MET A 99 4.28 -2.57 11.89
C MET A 99 2.86 -2.06 12.10
N ASN A 100 2.72 -0.72 12.11
CA ASN A 100 1.42 -0.07 12.06
C ASN A 100 0.82 -0.17 10.64
N TRP A 101 -0.50 -0.07 10.52
CA TRP A 101 -1.22 -0.17 9.24
C TRP A 101 -0.80 0.86 8.20
N GLN A 102 -0.39 2.05 8.67
CA GLN A 102 0.17 3.09 7.80
C GLN A 102 1.46 2.65 7.11
N CYS A 103 2.22 1.75 7.73
CA CYS A 103 3.48 1.21 7.20
C CYS A 103 3.28 0.09 6.17
N VAL A 104 2.08 -0.46 6.07
CA VAL A 104 1.73 -1.48 5.05
C VAL A 104 1.72 -0.86 3.66
N GLY A 105 1.52 0.46 3.56
CA GLY A 105 1.52 1.16 2.27
C GLY A 105 0.18 1.13 1.53
N LEU A 106 -0.95 0.93 2.24
CA LEU A 106 -2.30 0.91 1.64
C LEU A 106 -2.62 2.14 0.80
N GLY A 107 -2.10 3.32 1.18
CA GLY A 107 -2.23 4.53 0.37
C GLY A 107 -1.51 4.43 -0.97
N ILE A 108 -0.30 3.88 -0.99
CA ILE A 108 0.51 3.69 -2.20
C ILE A 108 -0.13 2.61 -3.09
N PHE A 109 -0.63 1.53 -2.50
CA PHE A 109 -1.43 0.53 -3.23
C PHE A 109 -2.68 1.14 -3.87
N SER A 110 -3.42 1.98 -3.13
CA SER A 110 -4.61 2.68 -3.64
C SER A 110 -4.25 3.63 -4.78
N PHE A 111 -3.15 4.37 -4.64
CA PHE A 111 -2.62 5.25 -5.68
C PHE A 111 -2.28 4.49 -6.96
N TRP A 112 -1.52 3.39 -6.84
CA TRP A 112 -1.13 2.57 -7.99
C TRP A 112 -2.34 1.94 -8.68
N ALA A 113 -3.28 1.40 -7.90
CA ALA A 113 -4.53 0.84 -8.43
C ALA A 113 -5.33 1.89 -9.21
N ALA A 114 -5.50 3.09 -8.65
CA ALA A 114 -6.20 4.19 -9.30
C ALA A 114 -5.49 4.61 -10.60
N PHE A 115 -4.16 4.69 -10.59
CA PHE A 115 -3.36 5.04 -11.76
C PHE A 115 -3.53 4.05 -12.91
N ILE A 116 -3.41 2.75 -12.61
CA ILE A 116 -3.54 1.68 -13.62
C ILE A 116 -4.96 1.60 -14.19
N LEU A 117 -5.97 1.81 -13.36
CA LEU A 117 -7.37 1.78 -13.81
C LEU A 117 -7.73 3.01 -14.64
N ALA A 118 -7.27 4.20 -14.24
CA ALA A 118 -7.50 5.45 -14.97
C ALA A 118 -6.84 5.43 -16.35
N ASN A 119 -5.70 4.74 -16.50
CA ASN A 119 -4.96 4.70 -17.75
C ASN A 119 -5.71 3.92 -18.85
N SER A 120 -5.59 4.31 -20.11
CA SER A 120 -6.28 3.70 -21.26
C SER A 120 -5.46 2.55 -21.89
N MET A 121 -5.07 1.55 -21.09
CA MET A 121 -4.32 0.38 -21.57
C MET A 121 -5.21 -0.85 -21.80
N ASN A 122 -4.73 -1.78 -22.64
CA ASN A 122 -5.36 -3.10 -22.80
C ASN A 122 -5.42 -3.85 -21.47
N LEU A 123 -6.53 -4.56 -21.21
CA LEU A 123 -6.80 -5.23 -19.93
C LEU A 123 -5.67 -6.17 -19.48
N LYS A 124 -5.06 -6.92 -20.42
CA LYS A 124 -3.90 -7.79 -20.14
C LYS A 124 -2.68 -6.99 -19.66
N LYS A 125 -2.39 -5.87 -20.31
CA LYS A 125 -1.29 -4.97 -19.92
C LYS A 125 -1.58 -4.28 -18.59
N LYS A 126 -2.83 -3.86 -18.36
CA LYS A 126 -3.29 -3.32 -17.07
C LYS A 126 -3.04 -4.30 -15.93
N LEU A 127 -3.41 -5.58 -16.11
CA LEU A 127 -3.23 -6.58 -15.07
C LEU A 127 -1.75 -6.87 -14.80
N LEU A 128 -0.94 -7.03 -15.87
CA LEU A 128 0.50 -7.28 -15.72
C LEU A 128 1.21 -6.11 -15.03
N TRP A 129 0.93 -4.86 -15.44
CA TRP A 129 1.50 -3.67 -14.81
C TRP A 129 0.95 -3.44 -13.40
N GLY A 130 -0.33 -3.70 -13.18
CA GLY A 130 -0.98 -3.63 -11.87
C GLY A 130 -0.30 -4.56 -10.87
N LEU A 131 -0.21 -5.85 -11.20
CA LEU A 131 0.45 -6.86 -10.37
C LEU A 131 1.94 -6.58 -10.20
N GLY A 132 2.64 -6.21 -11.27
CA GLY A 132 4.06 -5.86 -11.20
C GLY A 132 4.34 -4.71 -10.24
N GLY A 133 3.56 -3.63 -10.31
CA GLY A 133 3.72 -2.51 -9.39
C GLY A 133 3.33 -2.87 -7.95
N PHE A 134 2.30 -3.70 -7.72
CA PHE A 134 2.01 -4.20 -6.38
C PHE A 134 3.15 -5.02 -5.80
N LEU A 135 3.79 -5.87 -6.59
CA LEU A 135 4.97 -6.63 -6.15
C LEU A 135 6.15 -5.70 -5.81
N ILE A 136 6.40 -4.68 -6.62
CA ILE A 136 7.46 -3.69 -6.35
C ILE A 136 7.17 -2.91 -5.08
N ILE A 137 5.94 -2.42 -4.90
CA ILE A 137 5.53 -1.70 -3.68
C ILE A 137 5.67 -2.61 -2.46
N TRP A 138 5.24 -3.85 -2.56
CA TRP A 138 5.40 -4.84 -1.49
C TRP A 138 6.88 -5.06 -1.15
N PHE A 139 7.74 -5.25 -2.15
CA PHE A 139 9.17 -5.43 -1.96
C PHE A 139 9.84 -4.20 -1.32
N LEU A 140 9.46 -2.98 -1.73
CA LEU A 140 9.95 -1.76 -1.11
C LEU A 140 9.57 -1.67 0.37
N ASN A 141 8.36 -2.12 0.75
CA ASN A 141 7.94 -2.16 2.15
C ASN A 141 8.70 -3.24 2.95
N VAL A 142 9.06 -4.37 2.33
CA VAL A 142 9.95 -5.38 2.91
C VAL A 142 11.32 -4.76 3.21
N CYS A 143 11.95 -4.14 2.21
CA CYS A 143 13.25 -3.49 2.38
C CYS A 143 13.20 -2.39 3.46
N ARG A 144 12.17 -1.54 3.45
CA ARG A 144 11.97 -0.49 4.46
C ARG A 144 11.95 -1.07 5.87
N THR A 145 11.20 -2.15 6.08
CA THR A 145 11.08 -2.77 7.42
C THR A 145 12.40 -3.39 7.86
N ALA A 146 13.05 -4.15 6.98
CA ALA A 146 14.33 -4.78 7.29
C ALA A 146 15.41 -3.73 7.60
N LEU A 147 15.52 -2.68 6.78
CA LEU A 147 16.47 -1.59 7.01
C LEU A 147 16.18 -0.83 8.30
N LEU A 148 14.91 -0.56 8.62
CA LEU A 148 14.55 0.10 9.87
C LEU A 148 14.94 -0.76 11.07
N MET A 149 14.75 -2.08 11.01
CA MET A 149 15.15 -2.98 12.09
C MET A 149 16.67 -3.01 12.28
N ILE A 150 17.43 -3.11 11.20
CA ILE A 150 18.90 -3.09 11.25
C ILE A 150 19.40 -1.75 11.80
N ALA A 151 18.77 -0.64 11.39
CA ALA A 151 19.12 0.69 11.88
C ALA A 151 18.79 0.87 13.36
N LEU A 152 17.71 0.26 13.86
CA LEU A 152 17.33 0.31 15.28
C LEU A 152 18.30 -0.50 16.16
N GLU A 153 18.81 -1.62 15.68
CA GLU A 153 19.73 -2.45 16.46
C GLU A 153 21.17 -1.92 16.48
N ASN A 154 21.58 -1.22 15.42
CA ASN A 154 22.91 -0.63 15.32
C ASN A 154 23.06 0.72 16.06
N ASN A 155 22.03 1.20 16.74
CA ASN A 155 21.96 2.52 17.38
C ASN A 155 21.79 2.37 18.89
#